data_AF-A0A146LYI0-F1
#
_entry.id   AF-A0A146LYI0-F1
#
_cell.length_a   1.000
_cell.length_b   1.000
_cell.length_c   1.000
_cell.angle_alpha   90.00
_cell.angle_beta   90.00
_cell.angle_gamma   90.00
#
_symmetry.space_group_name_H-M   'P 1'
#
loop_
_entity.id
_entity.type
_entity.pdbx_description
1 polymer ?
#
loop_
_entity_poly.entity_id
_entity_poly.type
_entity_poly.pdbx_seq_one_letter_code
_entity_poly.pdbx_strand_id
1 'polypeptide(L)'
;MVAVDDSLSMQVNEAGLMSCRAVALLTKALQQLEVGEVGIACFGKELSIVHDLAEPFTAESGPRVFSAFTFAQSSTNLKLFFEGALDYLDCARERMHSQTRSVT
;
A
#
# COMPACT_ATOMS: atom_id res chain seq x y z
N MET A 1 -3.51 3.58 -4.77
CA MET A 1 -2.59 2.64 -4.09
C MET A 1 -1.25 3.32 -3.89
N VAL A 2 -0.66 3.18 -2.70
CA VAL A 2 0.70 3.63 -2.38
C VAL A 2 1.58 2.40 -2.21
N ALA A 3 2.69 2.34 -2.93
CA ALA A 3 3.66 1.26 -2.83
C ALA A 3 4.93 1.76 -2.15
N VAL A 4 5.40 1.03 -1.13
CA VAL A 4 6.58 1.37 -0.35
C VAL A 4 7.66 0.33 -0.61
N ASP A 5 8.87 0.80 -0.91
CA ASP A 5 10.05 -0.05 -1.08
C ASP A 5 10.46 -0.66 0.27
N ASP A 6 10.71 -1.96 0.31
CA ASP A 6 11.12 -2.73 1.49
C ASP A 6 12.55 -3.29 1.36
N SER A 7 13.33 -2.76 0.43
CA SER A 7 14.72 -3.14 0.21
C SER A 7 15.68 -2.55 1.25
N LEU A 8 16.90 -3.11 1.31
CA LEU A 8 18.00 -2.61 2.14
C LEU A 8 18.32 -1.13 1.94
N SER A 9 18.04 -0.57 0.75
CA SER A 9 18.27 0.86 0.48
C SER A 9 17.46 1.77 1.42
N MET A 10 16.33 1.28 1.92
CA MET A 10 15.46 2.02 2.82
C MET A 10 15.99 2.10 4.25
N GLN A 11 16.97 1.28 4.62
CA GLN A 11 17.68 1.45 5.89
C GLN A 11 18.72 2.57 5.81
N VAL A 12 19.16 2.93 4.61
CA VAL A 12 20.13 4.00 4.41
C VAL A 12 19.46 5.34 4.74
N ASN A 13 20.10 6.11 5.61
CA ASN A 13 19.66 7.46 5.97
C ASN A 13 18.23 7.54 6.55
N GLU A 14 17.79 6.51 7.28
CA GLU A 14 16.44 6.44 7.88
C GLU A 14 15.29 6.61 6.87
N ALA A 15 15.53 6.32 5.59
CA ALA A 15 14.54 6.49 4.53
C ALA A 15 13.25 5.69 4.79
N GLY A 16 13.34 4.51 5.40
CA GLY A 16 12.21 3.68 5.80
C GLY A 16 11.29 4.39 6.80
N LEU A 17 11.86 4.98 7.86
CA LEU A 17 11.09 5.71 8.86
C LEU A 17 10.47 7.00 8.28
N MET A 18 11.18 7.68 7.38
CA MET A 18 10.67 8.83 6.64
C MET A 18 9.48 8.43 5.76
N SER A 19 9.58 7.31 5.03
CA SER A 19 8.52 6.78 4.19
C SER A 19 7.29 6.37 5.00
N CYS A 20 7.46 5.71 6.16
CA CYS A 20 6.34 5.41 7.07
C CYS A 20 5.63 6.68 7.55
N ARG A 21 6.39 7.73 7.90
CA ARG A 21 5.80 9.04 8.28
C ARG A 21 5.06 9.70 7.12
N ALA A 22 5.62 9.65 5.92
CA ALA A 22 4.97 10.17 4.72
C ALA A 22 3.66 9.44 4.44
N VAL A 23 3.64 8.10 4.50
CA VAL A 23 2.43 7.29 4.35
C VAL A 23 1.40 7.64 5.41
N ALA A 24 1.79 7.70 6.69
CA ALA A 24 0.87 8.09 7.77
C ALA A 24 0.22 9.47 7.53
N LEU A 25 1.00 10.44 7.07
CA LEU A 25 0.51 11.78 6.73
C LEU A 25 -0.44 11.75 5.54
N LEU A 26 -0.06 11.06 4.46
CA LEU A 26 -0.87 10.90 3.26
C LEU A 26 -2.22 10.29 3.60
N THR A 27 -2.21 9.18 4.36
CA THR A 27 -3.44 8.48 4.69
C THR A 27 -4.33 9.30 5.62
N LYS A 28 -3.76 10.01 6.60
CA LYS A 28 -4.51 10.92 7.46
C LYS A 28 -5.14 12.08 6.67
N ALA A 29 -4.43 12.63 5.69
CA ALA A 29 -4.95 13.67 4.82
C ALA A 29 -6.09 13.16 3.93
N LEU A 30 -5.93 11.97 3.32
CA LEU A 30 -6.97 11.34 2.52
C LEU A 30 -8.23 11.03 3.34
N GLN A 31 -8.05 10.55 4.57
CA GLN A 31 -9.15 10.31 5.50
C GLN A 31 -9.92 11.60 5.84
N GLN A 32 -9.23 12.74 6.02
CA GLN A 32 -9.87 14.04 6.25
C GLN A 32 -10.64 14.57 5.03
N LEU A 33 -10.23 14.17 3.82
CA LEU A 33 -10.90 14.54 2.58
C LEU A 33 -12.08 13.62 2.24
N GLU A 34 -12.41 12.66 3.11
CA GLU A 34 -13.42 11.62 2.87
C GLU A 34 -13.17 10.85 1.55
N VAL A 35 -11.91 10.78 1.12
CA VAL A 35 -11.52 9.97 -0.04
C VAL A 35 -11.59 8.51 0.39
N GLY A 36 -12.54 7.78 -0.20
CA GLY A 36 -13.05 6.52 0.35
C GLY A 36 -12.09 5.35 0.38
N GLU A 37 -10.97 5.37 -0.35
CA GLU A 37 -10.18 4.15 -0.58
C GLU A 37 -8.67 4.43 -0.72
N VAL A 38 -7.86 3.73 0.08
CA VAL A 38 -6.39 3.84 0.06
C VAL A 38 -5.75 2.48 0.28
N GLY A 39 -5.26 1.86 -0.78
CA GLY A 39 -4.49 0.61 -0.68
C GLY A 39 -3.02 0.90 -0.40
N ILE A 40 -2.39 0.12 0.48
CA ILE A 40 -0.95 0.20 0.77
C ILE A 40 -0.31 -1.14 0.42
N ALA A 41 0.78 -1.09 -0.34
CA ALA A 41 1.57 -2.23 -0.73
C ALA A 41 3.03 -2.06 -0.31
N CYS A 42 3.66 -3.19 0.01
CA CYS A 42 5.07 -3.35 0.29
C CYS A 42 5.71 -4.09 -0.89
N PHE A 43 6.85 -3.62 -1.40
CA PHE A 43 7.53 -4.29 -2.51
C PHE A 43 9.04 -4.36 -2.32
N GLY A 44 9.62 -5.47 -2.75
CA GLY A 44 11.06 -5.68 -2.84
C GLY A 44 11.33 -6.87 -3.76
N LYS A 45 11.68 -8.02 -3.21
CA LYS A 45 11.76 -9.28 -3.95
C LYS A 45 10.36 -9.77 -4.36
N GLU A 46 9.38 -9.54 -3.49
CA GLU A 46 7.98 -9.92 -3.68
C GLU A 46 7.08 -8.70 -3.39
N LEU A 47 5.86 -8.73 -3.94
CA LEU A 47 4.81 -7.76 -3.67
C LEU A 47 3.90 -8.31 -2.58
N SER A 48 3.61 -7.49 -1.57
CA SER A 48 2.65 -7.80 -0.52
C SER A 48 1.68 -6.64 -0.33
N ILE A 49 0.37 -6.93 -0.38
CA ILE A 49 -0.65 -5.94 -0.05
C ILE A 49 -0.84 -5.95 1.46
N VAL A 50 -0.45 -4.85 2.11
CA VAL A 50 -0.47 -4.72 3.58
C VAL A 50 -1.73 -4.01 4.08
N HIS A 51 -2.45 -3.33 3.18
CA HIS A 51 -3.78 -2.78 3.42
C HIS A 51 -4.58 -2.78 2.11
N ASP A 52 -5.76 -3.42 2.11
CA ASP A 52 -6.60 -3.51 0.91
C ASP A 52 -7.21 -2.14 0.58
N LEU A 53 -7.47 -1.90 -0.70
CA LEU A 53 -8.07 -0.66 -1.20
C LEU A 53 -9.50 -0.47 -0.65
N ALA A 54 -10.23 -1.58 -0.45
CA ALA A 54 -11.59 -1.59 0.08
C ALA A 54 -11.66 -1.57 1.62
N GLU A 55 -10.53 -1.70 2.32
CA GLU A 55 -10.48 -1.62 3.77
C GLU A 55 -10.41 -0.16 4.22
N PRO A 56 -11.26 0.31 5.16
CA PRO A 56 -11.11 1.64 5.72
C PRO A 56 -9.80 1.78 6.50
N PHE A 57 -9.05 2.84 6.26
CA PHE A 57 -7.85 3.11 7.05
C PHE A 57 -8.24 3.68 8.42
N THR A 58 -7.96 2.91 9.47
CA THR A 58 -8.23 3.29 10.87
C THR A 58 -6.92 3.55 11.63
N ALA A 59 -7.03 4.05 12.85
CA ALA A 59 -5.87 4.24 13.73
C ALA A 59 -5.08 2.92 13.96
N GLU A 60 -5.78 1.78 13.98
CA GLU A 60 -5.18 0.45 14.17
C GLU A 60 -4.57 -0.12 12.87
N SER A 61 -4.96 0.40 11.71
CA SER A 61 -4.38 0.02 10.42
C SER A 61 -2.93 0.47 10.31
N GLY A 62 -2.57 1.62 10.89
CA GLY A 62 -1.21 2.16 10.88
C GLY A 62 -0.16 1.21 11.46
N PRO A 63 -0.24 0.83 12.75
CA PRO A 63 0.71 -0.10 13.37
C PRO A 63 0.81 -1.45 12.63
N ARG A 64 -0.30 -1.96 12.10
CA ARG A 64 -0.36 -3.21 11.33
C ARG A 64 0.38 -3.10 9.99
N VAL A 65 0.20 -1.99 9.28
CA VAL A 65 0.90 -1.71 8.03
C VAL A 65 2.39 -1.53 8.29
N PHE A 66 2.76 -0.79 9.34
CA PHE A 66 4.16 -0.53 9.63
C PHE A 66 4.93 -1.74 10.15
N SER A 67 4.26 -2.68 10.83
CA SER A 67 4.90 -3.93 11.27
C SER A 67 5.20 -4.89 10.12
N ALA A 68 4.59 -4.69 8.95
CA ALA A 68 4.86 -5.48 7.75
C ALA A 68 6.12 -5.03 7.00
N PHE A 69 6.64 -3.83 7.26
CA PHE A 69 7.90 -3.37 6.67
C PHE A 69 9.09 -3.90 7.46
N THR A 70 10.01 -4.55 6.74
CA THR A 70 11.26 -5.09 7.31
C THR A 70 12.47 -4.27 6.88
N PHE A 71 12.37 -3.57 5.74
CA PHE A 71 13.43 -2.88 5.02
C PHE A 71 14.68 -3.74 4.82
N ALA A 72 14.54 -5.06 4.82
CA ALA A 72 15.66 -6.01 4.84
C ALA A 72 15.78 -6.82 3.55
N GLN A 73 14.94 -6.55 2.55
CA GLN A 73 14.94 -7.31 1.31
C GLN A 73 16.19 -6.99 0.47
N SER A 74 16.86 -8.03 -0.03
CA SER A 74 18.17 -7.92 -0.69
C SER A 74 18.13 -7.38 -2.12
N SER A 75 16.95 -7.32 -2.74
CA SER A 75 16.78 -6.88 -4.12
C SER A 75 15.37 -6.39 -4.39
N THR A 76 15.21 -5.48 -5.35
CA THR A 76 13.92 -4.99 -5.82
C THR A 76 13.60 -5.57 -7.21
N ASN A 77 12.53 -6.35 -7.31
CA ASN A 77 12.03 -6.89 -8.57
C ASN A 77 10.87 -6.04 -9.09
N LEU A 78 11.21 -4.97 -9.81
CA LEU A 78 10.23 -4.05 -10.37
C LEU A 78 9.29 -4.73 -11.38
N LYS A 79 9.75 -5.76 -12.09
CA LYS A 79 8.90 -6.48 -13.05
C LYS A 79 7.75 -7.19 -12.34
N LEU A 80 8.05 -7.98 -11.31
CA LEU A 80 7.04 -8.65 -10.49
C LEU A 80 6.12 -7.65 -9.79
N PHE A 81 6.69 -6.52 -9.33
CA PHE A 81 5.90 -5.44 -8.76
C PHE A 81 4.88 -4.90 -9.76
N PHE A 82 5.28 -4.54 -10.98
CA PHE A 82 4.35 -3.98 -11.97
C PHE A 82 3.30 -5.00 -12.41
N GLU A 83 3.69 -6.25 -12.66
CA GLU A 83 2.74 -7.32 -13.01
C GLU A 83 1.70 -7.51 -11.90
N GLY A 84 2.13 -7.68 -10.64
CA GLY A 84 1.21 -7.87 -9.51
C GLY A 84 0.40 -6.61 -9.15
N ALA A 85 0.96 -5.42 -9.31
CA ALA A 85 0.27 -4.15 -9.06
C ALA A 85 -0.85 -3.90 -10.08
N LEU A 86 -0.59 -4.20 -11.36
CA LEU A 86 -1.61 -4.11 -12.41
C LEU A 86 -2.72 -5.13 -12.17
N ASP A 87 -2.37 -6.40 -11.92
CA ASP A 87 -3.35 -7.45 -11.62
C ASP A 87 -4.23 -7.08 -10.42
N TYR A 88 -3.63 -6.55 -9.35
CA TYR A 88 -4.35 -6.10 -8.16
C TYR A 88 -5.32 -4.95 -8.46
N LEU A 89 -4.87 -3.94 -9.21
CA LEU A 89 -5.69 -2.79 -9.57
C LEU A 89 -6.82 -3.16 -10.53
N ASP A 90 -6.59 -4.08 -11.47
CA ASP A 90 -7.64 -4.60 -12.34
C ASP A 90 -8.68 -5.38 -11.55
N CYS A 91 -8.26 -6.27 -10.64
CA CYS A 91 -9.18 -6.96 -9.74
C CYS A 91 -9.95 -5.99 -8.83
N ALA A 92 -9.30 -4.92 -8.33
CA ALA A 92 -9.97 -3.89 -7.54
C ALA A 92 -11.01 -3.13 -8.38
N ARG A 93 -10.68 -2.78 -9.62
CA ARG A 93 -11.59 -2.12 -10.56
C ARG A 93 -12.82 -2.98 -10.85
N GLU A 94 -12.65 -4.28 -11.05
CA GLU A 94 -13.78 -5.22 -11.25
C GLU A 94 -14.69 -5.30 -10.01
N ARG A 95 -14.09 -5.38 -8.81
CA ARG A 95 -14.85 -5.35 -7.54
C ARG A 95 -15.68 -4.07 -7.41
N MET A 96 -15.09 -2.90 -7.65
CA MET A 96 -15.80 -1.62 -7.62
C MET A 96 -16.93 -1.57 -8.64
N HIS A 97 -16.68 -2.04 -9.87
CA HIS A 97 -17.68 -2.05 -10.94
C HIS A 97 -18.86 -2.99 -10.64
N SER A 98 -18.61 -4.10 -9.93
CA SER A 98 -19.65 -5.02 -9.46
C SER A 98 -20.49 -4.42 -8.31
N GLN A 99 -19.89 -3.63 -7.42
CA GLN A 99 -20.59 -2.95 -6.34
C GLN A 99 -21.51 -1.83 -6.86
N THR A 100 -21.07 -1.04 -7.85
CA THR A 100 -21.90 0.02 -8.45
C THR A 100 -23.16 -0.54 -9.12
N ARG A 101 -23.08 -1.76 -9.68
CA ARG A 101 -24.19 -2.39 -10.42
C ARG A 101 -25.24 -3.04 -9.53
N SER A 102 -24.94 -3.28 -8.25
CA SER A 102 -25.86 -3.89 -7.29
C SER A 102 -26.70 -2.86 -6.52
N VAL A 103 -26.41 -1.56 -6.65
CA VAL A 103 -27.06 -0.47 -5.92
C VAL A 103 -28.09 0.29 -6.78
N THR A 104 -28.21 -0.05 -8.07
CA THR A 104 -29.23 0.42 -9.01
C THR A 104 -30.18 -0.70 -9.40
#